data_AF-A0A7W0ZXA3-F1
#
_entry.id   AF-A0A7W0ZXA3-F1
#
_cell.length_a   1.000
_cell.length_b   1.000
_cell.length_c   1.000
_cell.angle_alpha   90.00
_cell.angle_beta   90.00
_cell.angle_gamma   90.00
#
_symmetry.space_group_name_H-M   'P 1'
#
loop_
_entity.id
_entity.type
_entity.pdbx_description
1 polymer ?
#
loop_
_entity_poly.entity_id
_entity_poly.type
_entity_poly.pdbx_seq_one_letter_code
_entity_poly.pdbx_strand_id
1 'polypeptide(L)'
;MRAVWVFAVLLTGCMDELPHEDPTVVTRTGACSDLEGTTFRSVDQGECGLTPDGVALCHWHITFAAHDDTKSRFTWGHSDVGEQGFVTCEGDTIRSDETTAYDGHVDANLDLMWDGAAYLALAP
;
A
#
# COMPACT_ATOMS: atom_id res chain seq x y z
N MET A 1 -45.45 65.69 -11.67
CA MET A 1 -44.02 65.85 -11.32
C MET A 1 -43.50 64.46 -10.99
N ARG A 2 -42.49 63.97 -11.70
CA ARG A 2 -42.04 62.55 -11.67
C ARG A 2 -41.11 62.32 -10.48
N ALA A 3 -41.49 61.43 -9.56
CA ALA A 3 -40.64 60.97 -8.48
C ALA A 3 -39.69 59.87 -9.00
N VAL A 4 -38.39 60.15 -8.97
CA VAL A 4 -37.34 59.19 -9.31
C VAL A 4 -36.99 58.41 -8.04
N TRP A 5 -37.23 57.11 -8.06
CA TRP A 5 -36.86 56.19 -6.99
C TRP A 5 -35.48 55.61 -7.28
N VAL A 6 -34.51 55.92 -6.43
CA VAL A 6 -33.17 55.35 -6.46
C VAL A 6 -33.23 53.99 -5.76
N PHE A 7 -33.12 52.92 -6.53
CA PHE A 7 -32.92 51.57 -6.00
C PHE A 7 -31.48 51.44 -5.52
N ALA A 8 -31.29 51.26 -4.21
CA ALA A 8 -30.03 50.86 -3.63
C ALA A 8 -29.76 49.38 -3.96
N VAL A 9 -28.72 49.12 -4.74
CA VAL A 9 -28.22 47.78 -5.04
C VAL A 9 -27.41 47.30 -3.83
N LEU A 10 -27.98 46.37 -3.06
CA LEU A 10 -27.27 45.64 -2.02
C LEU A 10 -26.32 44.64 -2.70
N LEU A 11 -25.02 44.91 -2.62
CA LEU A 11 -23.96 43.97 -2.96
C LEU A 11 -24.00 42.80 -1.97
N THR A 12 -24.67 41.72 -2.34
CA THR A 12 -24.49 40.40 -1.70
C THR A 12 -23.09 39.92 -2.01
N GLY A 13 -22.16 40.13 -1.09
CA GLY A 13 -20.85 39.51 -1.14
C GLY A 13 -21.02 37.99 -1.01
N CYS A 14 -20.64 37.26 -2.06
CA CYS A 14 -20.36 35.84 -1.95
C CYS A 14 -19.16 35.73 -1.00
N MET A 15 -19.42 35.38 0.27
CA MET A 15 -18.36 34.84 1.10
C MET A 15 -18.12 33.42 0.58
N ASP A 16 -17.06 33.23 -0.20
CA ASP A 16 -16.47 31.92 -0.43
C ASP A 16 -16.09 31.37 0.94
N GLU A 17 -16.95 30.50 1.49
CA GLU A 17 -16.65 29.69 2.64
C GLU A 17 -15.54 28.73 2.23
N LEU A 18 -14.32 29.01 2.68
CA LEU A 18 -13.18 28.13 2.48
C LEU A 18 -13.55 26.75 3.02
N PRO A 19 -13.39 25.67 2.22
CA PRO A 19 -13.72 24.33 2.67
C PRO A 19 -12.95 24.04 3.96
N HIS A 20 -13.67 23.58 4.97
CA HIS A 20 -13.11 23.13 6.25
C HIS A 20 -12.08 22.04 5.93
N GLU A 21 -10.80 22.28 6.23
CA GLU A 21 -9.78 21.24 6.17
C GLU A 21 -10.18 20.16 7.15
N ASP A 22 -10.75 19.06 6.64
CA ASP A 22 -11.13 17.91 7.43
C ASP A 22 -9.83 17.22 7.90
N PRO A 23 -9.51 17.24 9.21
CA PRO A 23 -8.28 16.63 9.72
C PRO A 23 -8.29 15.09 9.65
N THR A 24 -9.32 14.48 9.06
CA THR A 24 -9.48 13.02 8.96
C THR A 24 -8.94 12.39 7.69
N VAL A 25 -8.33 13.16 6.77
CA VAL A 25 -7.57 12.56 5.66
C VAL A 25 -6.30 11.95 6.23
N VAL A 26 -6.40 10.72 6.72
CA VAL A 26 -5.26 9.85 7.02
C VAL A 26 -4.60 9.58 5.68
N THR A 27 -3.65 10.44 5.33
CA THR A 27 -2.79 10.21 4.18
C THR A 27 -1.94 9.00 4.54
N ARG A 28 -2.24 7.86 3.94
CA ARG A 28 -1.43 6.65 4.05
C ARG A 28 -0.01 7.02 3.61
N THR A 29 0.93 7.00 4.54
CA THR A 29 2.34 7.34 4.29
C THR A 29 3.22 6.19 4.76
N GLY A 30 4.26 5.86 3.99
CA GLY A 30 5.24 4.82 4.31
C GLY A 30 5.18 3.60 3.38
N ALA A 31 5.90 2.54 3.75
CA ALA A 31 6.14 1.36 2.92
C ALA A 31 4.89 0.80 2.24
N CYS A 32 3.75 0.73 2.95
CA CYS A 32 2.53 0.17 2.40
C CYS A 32 2.01 0.94 1.18
N SER A 33 2.09 2.27 1.15
CA SER A 33 1.68 3.04 -0.04
C SER A 33 2.60 2.83 -1.23
N ASP A 34 3.88 2.53 -0.98
CA ASP A 34 4.89 2.34 -2.01
C ASP A 34 4.87 0.92 -2.60
N LEU A 35 4.46 -0.07 -1.79
CA LEU A 35 4.38 -1.47 -2.16
C LEU A 35 3.07 -1.85 -2.86
N GLU A 36 1.99 -1.13 -2.59
CA GLU A 36 0.65 -1.46 -3.07
C GLU A 36 0.55 -1.45 -4.60
N GLY A 37 -0.05 -2.50 -5.15
CA GLY A 37 -0.15 -2.70 -6.59
C GLY A 37 1.12 -3.26 -7.23
N THR A 38 2.21 -3.39 -6.48
CA THR A 38 3.46 -3.97 -6.95
C THR A 38 3.53 -5.45 -6.59
N THR A 39 4.07 -6.25 -7.52
CA THR A 39 4.45 -7.64 -7.26
C THR A 39 5.96 -7.72 -7.21
N PHE A 40 6.48 -8.46 -6.24
CA PHE A 40 7.90 -8.68 -6.06
C PHE A 40 8.23 -10.15 -6.29
N ARG A 41 9.45 -10.42 -6.74
CA ARG A 41 9.97 -11.77 -6.95
C ARG A 41 11.27 -11.96 -6.18
N SER A 42 11.42 -13.10 -5.51
CA SER A 42 12.61 -13.40 -4.73
C SER A 42 13.86 -13.39 -5.62
N VAL A 43 14.96 -12.84 -5.11
CA VAL A 43 16.26 -12.84 -5.80
C VAL A 43 16.77 -14.27 -5.91
N ASP A 44 16.83 -14.95 -4.76
CA ASP A 44 17.23 -16.35 -4.66
C ASP A 44 16.04 -17.29 -4.80
N GLN A 45 16.31 -18.51 -5.26
CA GLN A 45 15.31 -19.58 -5.31
C GLN A 45 15.23 -20.28 -3.96
N GLY A 46 14.01 -20.45 -3.46
CA GLY A 46 13.72 -21.21 -2.24
C GLY A 46 13.14 -22.59 -2.57
N GLU A 47 13.10 -23.48 -1.57
CA GLU A 47 12.36 -24.74 -1.70
C GLU A 47 10.90 -24.47 -2.03
N CYS A 48 10.37 -25.22 -2.99
CA CYS A 48 9.00 -25.05 -3.43
C CYS A 48 8.30 -26.35 -3.78
N GLY A 49 8.85 -27.48 -3.31
CA GLY A 49 8.27 -28.79 -3.43
C GLY A 49 9.29 -29.90 -3.62
N LEU A 50 8.78 -31.12 -3.77
CA LEU A 50 9.57 -32.32 -4.01
C LEU A 50 9.30 -32.86 -5.41
N THR A 51 10.36 -33.24 -6.12
CA THR A 51 10.33 -33.95 -7.39
C THR A 51 10.93 -35.34 -7.22
N PRO A 52 10.76 -36.26 -8.19
CA PRO A 52 11.45 -37.55 -8.16
C PRO A 52 12.99 -37.44 -8.05
N ASP A 53 13.56 -36.31 -8.49
CA ASP A 53 15.00 -36.04 -8.49
C ASP A 53 15.47 -35.27 -7.23
N GLY A 54 14.57 -34.92 -6.31
CA GLY A 54 14.88 -34.20 -5.07
C GLY A 54 14.09 -32.91 -4.89
N VAL A 55 14.60 -32.01 -4.04
CA VAL A 55 13.98 -30.72 -3.75
C VAL A 55 13.96 -29.85 -5.00
N ALA A 56 12.78 -29.33 -5.36
CA ALA A 56 12.63 -28.31 -6.37
C ALA A 56 12.87 -26.93 -5.76
N LEU A 57 13.62 -26.11 -6.48
CA LEU A 57 13.83 -24.71 -6.15
C LEU A 57 13.09 -23.82 -7.16
N CYS A 58 12.41 -22.80 -6.67
CA CYS A 58 11.80 -21.79 -7.53
C CYS A 58 11.70 -20.43 -6.85
N HIS A 59 11.34 -19.44 -7.64
CA HIS A 59 11.18 -18.07 -7.14
C HIS A 59 9.82 -17.92 -6.48
N TRP A 60 9.85 -17.28 -5.31
CA TRP A 60 8.67 -16.89 -4.58
C TRP A 60 8.22 -15.50 -5.03
N HIS A 61 6.93 -15.23 -4.90
CA HIS A 61 6.33 -13.96 -5.25
C HIS A 61 5.56 -13.41 -4.06
N ILE A 62 5.57 -12.10 -3.90
CA ILE A 62 4.74 -11.39 -2.93
C ILE A 62 4.08 -10.19 -3.58
N THR A 63 2.78 -10.02 -3.35
CA THR A 63 2.00 -8.89 -3.84
C THR A 63 1.30 -8.20 -2.68
N PHE A 64 1.27 -6.87 -2.71
CA PHE A 64 0.55 -6.06 -1.72
C PHE A 64 -0.63 -5.36 -2.39
N ALA A 65 -1.78 -5.35 -1.71
CA ALA A 65 -2.98 -4.65 -2.15
C ALA A 65 -3.57 -3.83 -1.00
N ALA A 66 -4.11 -2.66 -1.30
CA ALA A 66 -4.80 -1.84 -0.31
C ALA A 66 -5.99 -2.60 0.29
N HIS A 67 -6.13 -2.54 1.62
CA HIS A 67 -7.30 -3.09 2.33
C HIS A 67 -8.13 -1.98 2.99
N ASP A 68 -7.52 -1.24 3.92
CA ASP A 68 -8.09 -0.09 4.62
C ASP A 68 -7.00 0.96 4.87
N ASP A 69 -7.33 2.07 5.55
CA ASP A 69 -6.42 3.20 5.80
C ASP A 69 -5.16 2.83 6.60
N THR A 70 -5.17 1.69 7.29
CA THR A 70 -4.11 1.24 8.20
C THR A 70 -3.42 -0.04 7.75
N LYS A 71 -4.05 -0.84 6.87
CA LYS A 71 -3.60 -2.19 6.52
C LYS A 71 -3.51 -2.42 5.02
N SER A 72 -2.49 -3.16 4.60
CA SER A 72 -2.41 -3.76 3.26
C SER A 72 -2.63 -5.26 3.38
N ARG A 73 -3.28 -5.85 2.39
CA ARG A 73 -3.33 -7.30 2.24
C ARG A 73 -2.09 -7.77 1.49
N PHE A 74 -1.38 -8.76 2.01
CA PHE A 74 -0.31 -9.43 1.28
C PHE A 74 -0.77 -10.81 0.79
N THR A 75 -0.21 -11.23 -0.33
CA THR A 75 -0.28 -12.61 -0.82
C THR A 75 1.15 -13.04 -1.14
N TRP A 76 1.68 -14.03 -0.44
CA TRP A 76 3.05 -14.53 -0.57
C TRP A 76 3.05 -16.02 -0.91
N GLY A 77 3.79 -16.45 -1.93
CA GLY A 77 3.81 -17.87 -2.27
C GLY A 77 4.56 -18.20 -3.55
N HIS A 78 4.45 -19.46 -3.94
CA HIS A 78 5.01 -20.00 -5.17
C HIS A 78 4.00 -20.92 -5.85
N SER A 79 3.92 -20.90 -7.19
CA SER A 79 2.99 -21.75 -7.96
C SER A 79 1.55 -21.62 -7.44
N ASP A 80 1.02 -22.70 -6.87
CA ASP A 80 -0.33 -22.91 -6.33
C ASP A 80 -0.37 -22.95 -4.80
N VAL A 81 0.78 -22.77 -4.15
CA VAL A 81 0.91 -22.70 -2.69
C VAL A 81 1.18 -21.27 -2.29
N GLY A 82 0.37 -20.74 -1.38
CA GLY A 82 0.57 -19.39 -0.89
C GLY A 82 -0.15 -19.13 0.42
N GLU A 83 0.35 -18.09 1.07
CA GLU A 83 -0.15 -17.53 2.30
C GLU A 83 -0.64 -16.12 2.04
N GLN A 84 -1.60 -15.69 2.83
CA GLN A 84 -2.17 -14.36 2.74
C GLN A 84 -2.48 -13.85 4.13
N GLY A 85 -2.44 -12.55 4.29
CA GLY A 85 -2.75 -11.91 5.55
C GLY A 85 -2.78 -10.41 5.41
N PHE A 86 -2.71 -9.72 6.54
CA PHE A 86 -2.64 -8.28 6.60
C PHE A 86 -1.32 -7.83 7.19
N VAL A 87 -0.83 -6.70 6.68
CA VAL A 87 0.33 -6.00 7.23
C VAL A 87 -0.04 -4.57 7.57
N THR A 88 0.61 -4.07 8.61
CA THR A 88 0.71 -2.64 8.92
C THR A 88 2.11 -2.16 8.57
N CYS A 89 2.22 -0.87 8.23
CA CYS A 89 3.52 -0.26 7.93
C CYS A 89 3.77 0.95 8.83
N GLU A 90 4.98 1.02 9.36
CA GLU A 90 5.49 2.14 10.15
C GLU A 90 6.82 2.59 9.53
N GLY A 91 6.79 3.65 8.72
CA GLY A 91 7.98 4.06 7.96
C GLY A 91 8.34 3.03 6.89
N ASP A 92 9.57 2.51 6.93
CA ASP A 92 10.10 1.47 6.05
C ASP A 92 9.80 0.04 6.54
N THR A 93 9.26 -0.10 7.75
CA THR A 93 9.05 -1.39 8.41
C THR A 93 7.65 -1.92 8.11
N ILE A 94 7.56 -3.22 7.82
CA ILE A 94 6.32 -3.96 7.54
C ILE A 94 6.15 -5.03 8.62
N ARG A 95 4.99 -5.07 9.27
CA ARG A 95 4.66 -6.09 10.27
C ARG A 95 3.39 -6.82 9.88
N SER A 96 3.41 -8.16 9.87
CA SER A 96 2.18 -8.94 9.68
C SER A 96 1.35 -8.98 10.97
N ASP A 97 0.03 -8.90 10.83
CA ASP A 97 -0.94 -8.92 11.93
C ASP A 97 -1.37 -10.34 12.34
N GLU A 98 -0.81 -11.37 11.70
CA GLU A 98 -1.28 -12.75 11.75
C GLU A 98 -0.52 -13.62 12.77
N THR A 99 -1.08 -14.81 13.04
CA THR A 99 -0.50 -15.84 13.92
C THR A 99 0.94 -16.24 13.54
N THR A 100 1.27 -16.11 12.26
CA THR A 100 2.65 -16.21 11.75
C THR A 100 3.16 -14.78 11.53
N ALA A 101 4.08 -14.38 12.41
CA ALA A 101 4.72 -13.07 12.31
C ALA A 101 5.79 -13.10 11.21
N TYR A 102 5.64 -12.21 10.23
CA TYR A 102 6.62 -11.95 9.18
C TYR A 102 7.20 -10.56 9.43
N ASP A 103 8.52 -10.48 9.38
CA ASP A 103 9.25 -9.22 9.41
C ASP A 103 9.61 -8.82 7.98
N GLY A 104 9.21 -7.60 7.60
CA GLY A 104 9.54 -7.03 6.31
C GLY A 104 10.10 -5.62 6.42
N HIS A 105 10.90 -5.22 5.45
CA HIS A 105 11.28 -3.82 5.25
C HIS A 105 11.49 -3.53 3.76
N VAL A 106 11.22 -2.29 3.35
CA VAL A 106 11.45 -1.83 1.99
C VAL A 106 12.29 -0.56 2.01
N ASP A 107 13.26 -0.47 1.10
CA ASP A 107 14.06 0.73 0.95
C ASP A 107 13.43 1.73 -0.04
N ALA A 108 14.09 2.88 -0.23
CA ALA A 108 13.62 3.92 -1.15
C ALA A 108 13.68 3.50 -2.64
N ASN A 109 14.34 2.39 -2.98
CA ASN A 109 14.45 1.86 -4.34
C ASN A 109 13.43 0.74 -4.63
N LEU A 110 12.54 0.42 -3.68
CA LEU A 110 11.65 -0.74 -3.72
C LEU A 110 12.40 -2.08 -3.70
N ASP A 111 13.56 -2.13 -3.05
CA ASP A 111 14.19 -3.38 -2.67
C ASP A 111 13.51 -3.90 -1.39
N LEU A 112 12.76 -4.99 -1.53
CA LEU A 112 11.99 -5.58 -0.45
C LEU A 112 12.79 -6.71 0.22
N MET A 113 12.87 -6.66 1.54
CA MET A 113 13.27 -7.79 2.36
C MET A 113 12.03 -8.32 3.07
N TRP A 114 11.77 -9.62 2.93
CA TRP A 114 10.62 -10.30 3.52
C TRP A 114 11.06 -11.64 4.11
N ASP A 115 10.88 -11.81 5.42
CA ASP A 115 11.27 -13.00 6.18
C ASP A 115 12.74 -13.43 5.93
N GLY A 116 13.64 -12.44 5.91
CA GLY A 116 15.06 -12.65 5.67
C GLY A 116 15.47 -12.91 4.21
N ALA A 117 14.52 -12.97 3.28
CA ALA A 117 14.80 -13.11 1.85
C ALA A 117 14.65 -11.78 1.10
N ALA A 118 15.51 -11.56 0.10
CA ALA A 118 15.48 -10.38 -0.76
C ALA A 118 14.56 -10.58 -1.96
N TYR A 119 13.83 -9.53 -2.34
CA TYR A 119 12.91 -9.50 -3.46
C TYR A 119 13.09 -8.22 -4.28
N LEU A 120 12.89 -8.35 -5.59
CA LEU A 120 12.90 -7.23 -6.54
C LEU A 120 11.49 -6.98 -7.07
N ALA A 121 11.12 -5.72 -7.18
CA ALA A 121 9.88 -5.31 -7.83
C ALA A 121 9.86 -5.81 -9.29
N LEU A 122 8.79 -6.48 -9.66
CA LEU A 122 8.47 -6.76 -11.04
C LEU A 122 7.85 -5.49 -11.63
N ALA A 123 8.36 -5.06 -12.77
CA ALA A 123 7.79 -3.91 -13.48
C ALA A 123 6.28 -4.14 -13.69
N PRO A 124 5.44 -3.11 -13.45
CA PRO A 124 4.00 -3.20 -13.69
C PRO A 124 3.66 -3.41 -15.17
#